data_AF-A0A2H1W6X5-F1
#
_entry.id   AF-A0A2H1W6X5-F1
#
_cell.length_a   1.000
_cell.length_b   1.000
_cell.length_c   1.000
_cell.angle_alpha   90.00
_cell.angle_beta   90.00
_cell.angle_gamma   90.00
#
_symmetry.space_group_name_H-M   'P 1'
#
loop_
_entity.id
_entity.type
_entity.pdbx_description
1 polymer ?
#
loop_
_entity_poly.entity_id
_entity_poly.type
_entity_poly.pdbx_seq_one_letter_code
_entity_poly.pdbx_strand_id
1 'polypeptide(L)'
;FHEAIGETIALSVSSPRHLQTLGLVQRSVDDTAHDINYLFTQAMDKLAFLPFALVMDKWRWDVFTGDVRKEQYNCHWWRLRLVL
;
A
#
# COMPACT_ATOMS: atom_id res chain seq x y z
N PHE A 1 -9.23 -8.35 -9.15
CA PHE A 1 -8.21 -9.00 -10.01
C PHE A 1 -7.52 -8.03 -10.96
N HIS A 2 -8.24 -7.14 -11.65
CA HIS A 2 -7.64 -6.22 -12.62
C HIS A 2 -6.50 -5.36 -12.02
N GLU A 3 -6.70 -4.79 -10.83
CA GLU A 3 -5.66 -4.00 -10.14
C GLU A 3 -4.42 -4.82 -9.77
N ALA A 4 -4.61 -6.02 -9.23
CA ALA A 4 -3.52 -6.90 -8.81
C ALA A 4 -2.61 -7.33 -9.98
N ILE A 5 -3.17 -7.49 -11.19
CA ILE A 5 -2.37 -7.80 -12.40
C ILE A 5 -1.46 -6.62 -12.75
N GLY A 6 -2.01 -5.41 -12.75
CA GLY A 6 -1.23 -4.18 -12.97
C GLY A 6 -0.14 -3.99 -11.92
N GLU A 7 -0.46 -4.22 -10.65
CA GLU A 7 0.51 -4.15 -9.57
C GLU A 7 1.63 -5.18 -9.70
N THR A 8 1.32 -6.41 -10.11
CA THR A 8 2.33 -7.46 -10.30
C THR A 8 3.33 -7.08 -11.39
N ILE A 9 2.85 -6.49 -12.49
CA ILE A 9 3.71 -5.97 -13.56
C ILE A 9 4.56 -4.81 -13.04
N ALA A 10 3.94 -3.86 -12.32
CA ALA A 10 4.63 -2.71 -11.75
C ALA A 10 5.76 -3.13 -10.78
N LEU A 11 5.53 -4.12 -9.91
CA LEU A 11 6.52 -4.68 -8.99
C LEU A 11 7.73 -5.28 -9.72
N SER A 12 7.50 -5.92 -10.87
CA SER A 12 8.58 -6.49 -11.69
C SER A 12 9.41 -5.39 -12.33
N VAL A 13 8.75 -4.38 -12.92
CA VAL A 13 9.39 -3.24 -13.60
C VAL A 13 10.14 -2.34 -12.61
N SER A 14 9.64 -2.16 -11.38
CA SER A 14 10.29 -1.35 -10.35
C SER A 14 11.51 -2.01 -9.71
N SER A 15 11.78 -3.30 -9.99
CA SER A 15 12.89 -3.99 -9.37
C SER A 15 14.24 -3.35 -9.75
N PRO A 16 15.19 -3.21 -8.81
CA PRO A 16 16.47 -2.57 -9.10
C PRO A 16 17.22 -3.28 -10.25
N ARG A 17 17.09 -4.61 -10.36
CA ARG A 17 17.63 -5.42 -11.45
C ARG A 17 17.06 -5.04 -12.82
N HIS A 18 15.74 -4.82 -12.91
CA HIS A 18 15.11 -4.37 -14.15
C HIS A 18 15.58 -2.96 -14.53
N LEU A 19 15.60 -2.03 -13.57
CA LEU A 19 16.07 -0.65 -13.80
C LEU A 19 17.55 -0.59 -14.22
N GLN A 20 18.39 -1.48 -13.69
CA GLN A 20 19.79 -1.60 -14.10
C GLN A 20 19.91 -2.08 -15.55
N THR A 21 19.08 -3.02 -15.99
CA THR A 21 19.04 -3.51 -17.38
C THR A 21 18.68 -2.37 -18.35
N LEU A 22 17.88 -1.39 -17.90
CA LEU A 22 17.54 -0.18 -18.65
C LEU A 22 18.58 0.94 -18.54
N GLY A 23 19.68 0.75 -17.78
CA GLY A 23 20.71 1.77 -17.55
C GLY A 23 20.28 2.92 -16.64
N LEU A 24 19.15 2.79 -15.93
CA LEU A 24 18.60 3.83 -15.05
C LEU A 24 19.25 3.84 -13.65
N VAL A 25 19.96 2.77 -13.28
CA VAL A 25 20.70 2.64 -12.01
C VAL A 25 22.11 2.15 -12.31
N GLN A 26 23.13 2.86 -11.79
CA GLN A 26 24.53 2.65 -12.16
C GLN A 26 25.32 1.67 -11.26
N ARG A 27 24.83 1.34 -10.05
CA ARG A 27 25.54 0.45 -9.10
C ARG A 27 25.08 -1.00 -9.22
N SER A 28 25.99 -1.94 -8.92
CA SER A 28 25.65 -3.35 -8.75
C SER A 28 24.60 -3.51 -7.65
N VAL A 29 23.45 -4.09 -8.02
CA VAL A 29 22.31 -4.33 -7.13
C VAL A 29 22.61 -5.41 -6.06
N ASP A 30 23.70 -6.17 -6.19
CA ASP A 30 24.09 -7.27 -5.28
C ASP A 30 24.71 -6.80 -3.95
N ASP A 31 24.23 -5.70 -3.36
CA ASP A 31 24.62 -5.25 -2.02
C ASP A 31 23.42 -5.29 -1.08
N THR A 32 23.52 -6.06 0.01
CA THR A 32 22.47 -6.28 1.00
C THR A 32 21.85 -4.97 1.51
N ALA A 33 22.62 -3.89 1.63
CA ALA A 33 22.11 -2.61 2.08
C ALA A 33 21.10 -1.99 1.09
N HIS A 34 21.34 -2.17 -0.21
CA HIS A 34 20.44 -1.68 -1.27
C HIS A 34 19.14 -2.49 -1.32
N ASP A 35 19.22 -3.81 -1.13
CA ASP A 35 18.05 -4.68 -1.04
C ASP A 35 17.16 -4.34 0.16
N ILE A 36 17.76 -4.09 1.33
CA ILE A 36 17.02 -3.66 2.52
C ILE A 36 16.30 -2.34 2.26
N ASN A 37 16.97 -1.36 1.65
CA ASN A 37 16.35 -0.08 1.31
C ASN A 37 15.20 -0.24 0.31
N TYR A 38 15.38 -1.07 -0.72
CA TYR A 38 14.32 -1.35 -1.69
C TYR A 38 13.11 -2.02 -1.03
N LEU A 39 13.33 -3.06 -0.23
CA LEU A 39 12.27 -3.75 0.52
C LEU A 39 11.57 -2.81 1.50
N PHE A 40 12.31 -1.90 2.14
CA PHE A 40 11.73 -0.89 3.02
C PHE A 40 10.82 0.08 2.25
N THR A 41 11.24 0.56 1.07
CA THR A 41 10.37 1.37 0.19
C THR A 41 9.10 0.62 -0.20
N GLN A 42 9.22 -0.66 -0.60
CA GLN A 42 8.05 -1.47 -0.93
C GLN A 42 7.13 -1.69 0.29
N ALA A 43 7.70 -1.89 1.46
CA ALA A 43 6.95 -2.05 2.71
C ALA A 43 6.19 -0.77 3.08
N MET A 44 6.81 0.40 2.94
CA MET A 44 6.14 1.67 3.18
C MET A 44 4.94 1.88 2.27
N ASP A 45 5.03 1.51 1.00
CA ASP A 45 3.90 1.64 0.07
C ASP A 45 2.82 0.60 0.34
N LYS A 46 3.20 -0.67 0.48
CA LYS A 46 2.24 -1.78 0.52
C LYS A 46 1.71 -2.03 1.92
N LEU A 47 2.57 -2.13 2.94
CA LEU A 47 2.14 -2.47 4.29
C LEU A 47 1.41 -1.31 4.97
N ALA A 48 1.84 -0.06 4.77
CA ALA A 48 1.14 1.08 5.36
C ALA A 48 -0.24 1.32 4.72
N PHE A 49 -0.44 0.87 3.47
CA PHE A 49 -1.72 0.98 2.78
C PHE A 49 -2.77 -0.03 3.29
N LEU A 50 -2.37 -1.24 3.69
CA LEU A 50 -3.29 -2.28 4.15
C LEU A 50 -4.26 -1.85 5.27
N PRO A 51 -3.80 -1.28 6.41
CA PRO A 51 -4.71 -0.84 7.46
C PRO A 51 -5.63 0.29 6.99
N PHE A 52 -5.14 1.18 6.13
CA PHE A 52 -5.96 2.25 5.53
C PHE A 52 -7.09 1.69 4.66
N ALA A 53 -6.78 0.75 3.76
CA ALA A 53 -7.77 0.13 2.89
C ALA A 53 -8.85 -0.62 3.71
N LEU A 54 -8.42 -1.38 4.73
CA LEU A 54 -9.32 -2.09 5.63
C LEU A 54 -10.26 -1.15 6.38
N VAL A 55 -9.72 -0.06 6.95
CA VAL A 55 -10.51 0.95 7.68
C VAL A 55 -11.52 1.64 6.76
N MET A 56 -11.12 1.96 5.52
CA MET A 56 -12.03 2.56 4.54
C MET A 56 -13.19 1.63 4.20
N ASP A 57 -12.92 0.35 3.97
CA ASP A 57 -13.94 -0.64 3.63
C ASP A 57 -14.89 -0.87 4.78
N LYS A 58 -14.36 -1.02 6.01
CA LYS A 58 -15.17 -1.15 7.21
C LYS A 58 -16.06 0.07 7.44
N TRP A 59 -15.51 1.27 7.29
CA TRP A 59 -16.28 2.50 7.44
C TRP A 59 -17.42 2.58 6.41
N ARG A 60 -17.15 2.28 5.14
CA ARG A 60 -18.17 2.27 4.07
C ARG A 60 -19.24 1.22 4.34
N TRP A 61 -18.84 0.03 4.77
CA TRP A 61 -19.76 -1.05 5.13
C TRP A 61 -20.73 -0.61 6.23
N ASP A 62 -20.22 -0.03 7.31
CA ASP A 62 -21.03 0.43 8.44
C ASP A 62 -22.00 1.56 8.06
N VAL A 63 -21.60 2.41 7.11
CA VAL A 63 -22.48 3.45 6.55
C VAL A 63 -23.58 2.83 5.69
N PHE A 64 -23.26 1.89 4.79
CA PHE A 64 -24.22 1.32 3.85
C PHE A 64 -25.20 0.34 4.50
N THR A 65 -24.80 -0.33 5.58
CA THR A 65 -25.69 -1.18 6.38
C THR A 65 -26.61 -0.38 7.30
N GLY A 66 -26.32 0.91 7.52
CA GLY A 66 -27.10 1.79 8.39
C GLY A 66 -26.69 1.75 9.87
N ASP A 67 -25.65 0.99 10.22
CA ASP A 67 -25.10 0.91 11.57
C ASP A 67 -24.56 2.27 12.05
N VAL A 68 -24.11 3.11 11.12
CA VAL A 68 -23.62 4.46 11.40
C VAL A 68 -24.47 5.49 10.67
N ARG A 69 -25.05 6.41 11.45
CA ARG A 69 -25.87 7.50 10.90
C ARG A 69 -25.01 8.67 10.43
N LYS A 70 -25.57 9.51 9.56
CA LYS A 70 -24.87 10.64 8.93
C LYS A 70 -24.21 11.60 9.93
N GLU A 71 -24.83 11.80 11.07
CA GLU A 71 -24.33 12.68 12.13
C GLU A 71 -23.06 12.12 12.80
N GLN A 72 -22.80 10.81 12.63
CA GLN A 72 -21.71 10.08 13.27
C GLN A 72 -20.55 9.76 12.32
N TYR A 73 -20.68 10.04 11.02
CA TYR A 73 -19.70 9.68 9.98
C TYR A 73 -18.25 10.04 10.34
N ASN A 74 -18.01 11.29 10.72
CA ASN A 74 -16.66 11.76 11.04
C ASN A 74 -16.12 11.14 12.33
N CYS A 75 -16.94 11.09 13.39
CA CYS A 75 -16.53 10.49 14.66
C CYS A 75 -16.20 9.00 14.51
N HIS A 76 -16.99 8.26 13.72
CA HIS A 76 -16.76 6.85 13.45
C HIS A 76 -15.50 6.62 12.62
N TRP A 77 -15.27 7.45 11.60
CA TRP A 77 -14.04 7.42 10.80
C TRP A 77 -12.79 7.56 11.66
N TRP A 78 -12.74 8.58 12.53
CA TRP A 78 -11.59 8.81 13.40
C TRP A 78 -11.43 7.72 14.45
N ARG A 79 -12.52 7.14 14.95
CA ARG A 79 -12.45 5.99 15.85
C ARG A 79 -11.78 4.80 15.18
N LEU A 80 -12.18 4.45 13.96
CA LEU A 80 -11.58 3.33 13.23
C LEU A 80 -10.09 3.57 12.94
N ARG A 81 -9.69 4.81 12.62
CA ARG A 81 -8.29 5.18 12.38
C ARG A 81 -7.37 5.18 13.59
N LEU A 82 -7.92 5.32 14.80
CA LEU A 82 -7.13 5.40 16.04
C LEU A 82 -7.05 4.06 16.78
N VAL A 83 -7.94 3.13 16.45
CA VAL A 83 -8.08 1.83 17.14
C VAL A 83 -7.50 0.69 16.31
N LEU A 84 -7.47 0.82 14.98
CA LEU A 84 -6.86 -0.10 14.03
C LEU A 84 -5.63 0.57 13.39
#